data_AF-W7YCM7-F1
#
_entry.id   AF-W7YCM7-F1
#
_cell.length_a   1.000
_cell.length_b   1.000
_cell.length_c   1.000
_cell.angle_alpha   90.00
_cell.angle_beta   90.00
_cell.angle_gamma   90.00
#
_symmetry.space_group_name_H-M   'P 1'
#
loop_
_entity.id
_entity.type
_entity.pdbx_description
1 polymer ?
#
loop_
_entity_poly.entity_id
_entity_poly.type
_entity_poly.pdbx_seq_one_letter_code
_entity_poly.pdbx_strand_id
1 'polypeptide(L)'
;MPTAMGVKLMEFISNDLLKSAELTGMWEQKLRQIETGEYQVADFMAELKQMVSDIVFQVKNDYSKGKIIIEENDDKEITSKPKAKTAAKKELKCPRCKSGTMLKGKSAWGCSDYASGCKTLIPFEFMGKKFTDRQVEALIRKGRTPTIKGFTQEGKKINGQVCFDDNYGLRLEGEAPKELLCPKCKTGHMLEGKSAWGCSNYTNGCRVLIPFEFLKKKLSKANMEALVFKGKTGKLKGFSLSEEEKNVAGFIDWDENYHLRFNKSE
;
A
#
# COMPACT_ATOMS: atom_id res chain seq x y z
N MET A 1 -10.56 22.22 37.19
CA MET A 1 -11.00 22.16 35.77
C MET A 1 -10.78 20.74 35.25
N PRO A 2 -11.66 20.21 34.37
CA PRO A 2 -11.50 18.87 33.81
C PRO A 2 -10.23 18.75 32.95
N THR A 3 -9.64 17.55 32.90
CA THR A 3 -8.41 17.28 32.15
C THR A 3 -8.66 17.27 30.63
N ALA A 4 -7.64 17.58 29.82
CA ALA A 4 -7.75 17.59 28.36
C ALA A 4 -8.25 16.25 27.78
N MET A 5 -7.93 15.13 28.44
CA MET A 5 -8.46 13.80 28.12
C MET A 5 -9.97 13.72 28.38
N GLY A 6 -10.44 14.22 29.52
CA GLY A 6 -11.85 14.23 29.90
C GLY A 6 -12.71 15.04 28.93
N VAL A 7 -12.20 16.18 28.46
CA VAL A 7 -12.89 17.01 27.48
C VAL A 7 -12.98 16.32 26.11
N LYS A 8 -11.90 15.70 25.63
CA LYS A 8 -11.90 14.92 24.37
C LYS A 8 -12.83 13.72 24.41
N LEU A 9 -12.90 13.02 25.55
CA LEU A 9 -13.83 11.90 25.76
C LEU A 9 -15.29 12.38 25.71
N MET A 10 -15.58 13.51 26.37
CA MET A 10 -16.91 14.12 26.31
C MET A 10 -17.28 14.55 24.90
N GLU A 11 -16.38 15.08 24.07
CA GLU A 11 -16.69 15.43 22.67
C GLU A 11 -16.91 14.20 21.77
N PHE A 12 -16.23 13.09 22.06
CA PHE A 12 -16.26 11.88 21.23
C PHE A 12 -17.56 11.07 21.39
N ILE A 13 -18.12 11.02 22.60
CA ILE A 13 -19.40 10.37 22.88
C ILE A 13 -20.46 11.12 22.08
N SER A 14 -20.90 10.60 20.93
CA SER A 14 -21.75 11.35 20.01
C SER A 14 -23.24 11.24 20.35
N ASN A 15 -23.57 10.42 21.35
CA ASN A 15 -24.94 10.24 21.80
C ASN A 15 -25.25 11.28 22.89
N ASP A 16 -26.04 12.30 22.51
CA ASP A 16 -26.51 13.36 23.40
C ASP A 16 -27.33 12.78 24.57
N LEU A 17 -28.03 11.66 24.35
CA LEU A 17 -28.81 10.97 25.38
C LEU A 17 -27.94 10.44 26.52
N LEU A 18 -26.70 10.05 26.26
CA LEU A 18 -25.77 9.56 27.30
C LEU A 18 -25.12 10.68 28.11
N LYS A 19 -25.30 11.94 27.69
CA LYS A 19 -24.75 13.12 28.37
C LYS A 19 -25.82 13.99 29.02
N SER A 20 -27.09 13.75 28.71
CA SER A 20 -28.17 14.57 29.24
C SER A 20 -28.42 14.22 30.71
N ALA A 21 -28.38 15.23 31.57
CA ALA A 21 -28.75 15.09 32.98
C ALA A 21 -30.24 14.69 33.14
N GLU A 22 -31.06 14.98 32.14
CA GLU A 22 -32.48 14.64 32.08
C GLU A 22 -32.72 13.13 32.04
N LEU A 23 -31.94 12.38 31.27
CA LEU A 23 -32.08 10.92 31.20
C LEU A 23 -31.79 10.31 32.57
N THR A 24 -30.65 10.69 33.18
CA THR A 24 -30.27 10.24 34.53
C THR A 24 -31.34 10.61 35.56
N GLY A 25 -31.94 11.80 35.47
CA GLY A 25 -33.05 12.21 36.35
C GLY A 25 -34.29 11.32 36.19
N MET A 26 -34.65 10.95 34.96
CA MET A 26 -35.75 10.01 34.71
C MET A 26 -35.46 8.62 35.27
N TRP A 27 -34.20 8.14 35.20
CA TRP A 27 -33.79 6.88 35.81
C TRP A 27 -33.92 6.89 37.32
N GLU A 28 -33.44 7.95 37.99
CA GLU A 28 -33.56 8.10 39.45
C GLU A 28 -35.01 8.20 39.90
N GLN A 29 -35.87 8.86 39.14
CA GLN A 29 -37.31 8.93 39.41
C GLN A 29 -37.96 7.54 39.34
N LYS A 30 -37.65 6.75 38.30
CA LYS A 30 -38.18 5.38 38.15
C LYS A 30 -37.67 4.46 39.25
N LEU A 31 -36.41 4.62 39.69
CA LEU A 31 -35.88 3.86 40.82
C LEU A 31 -36.64 4.18 42.13
N ARG A 32 -37.01 5.44 42.37
CA ARG A 32 -37.86 5.81 43.51
C ARG A 32 -39.28 5.23 43.43
N GLN A 33 -39.86 5.15 42.24
CA GLN A 33 -41.19 4.56 42.04
C GLN A 33 -41.20 3.04 42.25
N ILE A 34 -40.07 2.38 41.99
CA ILE A 34 -39.88 0.96 42.33
C ILE A 34 -39.80 0.81 43.86
N GLU A 35 -39.12 1.73 44.55
CA GLU A 35 -39.01 1.74 46.01
C GLU A 35 -40.36 1.97 46.70
N THR A 36 -41.24 2.80 46.12
CA THR A 36 -42.62 3.02 46.62
C THR A 36 -43.61 1.93 46.20
N GLY A 37 -43.20 0.97 45.36
CA GLY A 37 -44.04 -0.12 44.85
C GLY A 37 -45.02 0.28 43.75
N GLU A 38 -44.89 1.49 43.21
CA GLU A 38 -45.73 2.05 42.14
C GLU A 38 -45.27 1.62 40.74
N TYR A 39 -44.10 1.00 40.62
CA TYR A 39 -43.54 0.54 39.36
C TYR A 39 -43.01 -0.90 39.43
N GLN A 40 -43.28 -1.71 38.40
CA GLN A 40 -42.77 -3.07 38.36
C GLN A 40 -41.32 -3.12 37.89
N VAL A 41 -40.49 -3.85 38.64
CA VAL A 41 -39.07 -4.08 38.32
C VAL A 41 -38.90 -4.75 36.95
N ALA A 42 -39.83 -5.62 36.56
CA ALA A 42 -39.78 -6.33 35.29
C ALA A 42 -39.88 -5.36 34.08
N ASP A 43 -40.78 -4.38 34.16
CA ASP A 43 -41.00 -3.39 33.10
C ASP A 43 -39.79 -2.44 33.00
N PHE A 44 -39.24 -2.02 34.14
CA PHE A 44 -38.01 -1.23 34.20
C PHE A 44 -36.83 -1.94 33.52
N MET A 45 -36.65 -3.23 33.79
CA MET A 45 -35.56 -4.01 33.18
C MET A 45 -35.75 -4.23 31.68
N ALA A 46 -36.99 -4.31 31.20
CA ALA A 46 -37.29 -4.40 29.77
C ALA A 46 -36.93 -3.10 29.06
N GLU A 47 -37.32 -1.95 29.63
CA GLU A 47 -36.99 -0.63 29.08
C GLU A 47 -35.49 -0.35 29.08
N LEU A 48 -34.77 -0.75 30.12
CA LEU A 48 -33.31 -0.64 30.18
C LEU A 48 -32.64 -1.41 29.05
N LYS A 49 -33.05 -2.66 28.84
CA LYS A 49 -32.51 -3.48 27.75
C LYS A 49 -32.80 -2.87 26.38
N GLN A 50 -34.00 -2.34 26.18
CA GLN A 50 -34.38 -1.68 24.93
C GLN A 50 -33.51 -0.44 24.67
N MET A 51 -33.36 0.42 25.67
CA MET A 51 -32.55 1.65 25.54
C MET A 51 -31.07 1.34 25.27
N VAL A 52 -30.48 0.38 26.00
CA VAL A 52 -29.09 -0.06 25.76
C VAL A 52 -28.93 -0.64 24.36
N SER A 53 -29.90 -1.46 23.90
CA SER A 53 -29.88 -2.02 22.55
C SER A 53 -29.92 -0.94 21.47
N ASP A 54 -30.78 0.07 21.64
CA ASP A 54 -30.92 1.18 20.69
C ASP A 54 -29.66 2.05 20.63
N ILE A 55 -29.02 2.30 21.77
CA ILE A 55 -27.74 3.02 21.86
C ILE A 55 -26.63 2.22 21.16
N VAL A 56 -26.52 0.91 21.43
CA VAL A 56 -25.53 0.04 20.79
C VAL A 56 -25.74 -0.02 19.28
N PHE A 57 -26.99 -0.09 18.82
CA PHE A 57 -27.33 -0.07 17.41
C PHE A 57 -26.95 1.26 16.74
N GLN A 58 -27.23 2.39 17.41
CA GLN A 58 -26.83 3.73 16.93
C GLN A 58 -25.30 3.84 16.83
N VAL A 59 -24.55 3.45 17.86
CA VAL A 59 -23.08 3.49 17.85
C VAL A 59 -22.50 2.56 16.80
N LYS A 60 -23.09 1.38 16.59
CA LYS A 60 -22.64 0.41 15.57
C LYS A 60 -22.87 0.90 14.14
N ASN A 61 -23.95 1.65 13.92
CA ASN A 61 -24.30 2.21 12.60
C ASN A 61 -23.70 3.60 12.35
N ASP A 62 -23.18 4.27 13.38
CA ASP A 62 -22.48 5.53 13.24
C ASP A 62 -21.05 5.31 12.74
N TYR A 63 -20.89 5.26 11.41
CA TYR A 63 -19.59 5.16 10.75
C TYR A 63 -18.88 6.52 10.60
N SER A 64 -19.40 7.60 11.20
CA SER A 64 -18.97 8.97 10.90
C SER A 64 -17.73 9.44 11.67
N LYS A 65 -17.28 8.72 12.72
CA LYS A 65 -16.13 9.12 13.53
C LYS A 65 -15.13 7.98 13.70
N GLY A 66 -13.90 8.25 13.25
CA GLY A 66 -12.78 7.31 13.32
C GLY A 66 -12.34 7.01 14.75
N LYS A 67 -11.44 6.04 14.90
CA LYS A 67 -10.83 5.62 16.17
C LYS A 67 -10.36 6.82 17.00
N ILE A 68 -10.46 6.71 18.33
CA ILE A 68 -9.77 7.60 19.27
C ILE A 68 -8.26 7.38 19.07
N ILE A 69 -7.61 8.29 18.36
CA ILE A 69 -6.14 8.32 18.23
C ILE A 69 -5.68 9.41 19.18
N ILE A 70 -4.96 9.01 20.24
CA ILE A 70 -4.37 9.93 21.21
C ILE A 70 -3.01 10.31 20.64
N GLU A 71 -2.94 11.45 19.95
CA GLU A 71 -1.66 12.13 19.70
C GLU A 71 -1.45 13.12 20.85
N GLU A 72 -0.38 12.89 21.61
CA GLU A 72 0.11 13.84 22.60
C GLU A 72 0.82 15.00 21.89
N ASN A 73 0.44 16.21 22.31
CA ASN A 73 1.11 17.51 22.12
C ASN A 73 0.74 18.41 20.93
N ASP A 74 0.66 19.68 21.35
CA ASP A 74 0.80 20.96 20.67
C ASP A 74 -0.41 21.59 19.97
N ASP A 75 -0.92 22.58 20.70
CA ASP A 75 -1.54 23.84 20.29
C ASP A 75 -1.69 24.10 18.79
N LYS A 76 -2.96 24.26 18.36
CA LYS A 76 -3.43 25.47 17.66
C LYS A 76 -4.94 25.52 17.52
N GLU A 77 -5.46 26.69 17.89
CA GLU A 77 -6.85 27.08 17.93
C GLU A 77 -7.60 26.94 16.58
N ILE A 78 -8.88 26.61 16.74
CA ILE A 78 -9.92 26.57 15.72
C ILE A 78 -10.39 28.01 15.43
N THR A 79 -10.31 28.45 14.18
CA THR A 79 -11.12 29.57 13.67
C THR A 79 -12.01 29.10 12.51
N SER A 80 -13.16 29.75 12.42
CA SER A 80 -14.45 29.33 11.85
C SER A 80 -14.59 29.21 10.32
N LYS A 81 -15.41 28.23 9.90
CA LYS A 81 -16.25 28.01 8.66
C LYS A 81 -15.99 28.90 7.42
N PRO A 82 -16.00 28.39 6.15
CA PRO A 82 -17.10 27.59 5.57
C PRO A 82 -16.71 26.51 4.50
N LYS A 83 -17.71 25.73 4.06
CA LYS A 83 -17.79 24.84 2.87
C LYS A 83 -16.50 24.44 2.11
N ALA A 84 -16.40 23.11 1.91
CA ALA A 84 -15.64 22.39 0.88
C ALA A 84 -14.10 22.33 1.03
N LYS A 85 -13.63 21.08 1.16
CA LYS A 85 -12.44 20.45 0.55
C LYS A 85 -12.13 19.23 1.43
N THR A 86 -12.76 18.07 1.18
CA THR A 86 -12.06 17.01 0.42
C THR A 86 -10.55 17.20 0.54
N ALA A 87 -9.97 16.67 1.63
CA ALA A 87 -8.60 16.17 1.57
C ALA A 87 -8.50 15.44 0.24
N ALA A 88 -7.63 15.91 -0.65
CA ALA A 88 -7.61 15.56 -2.05
C ALA A 88 -7.49 14.04 -2.26
N LYS A 89 -8.62 13.33 -2.12
CA LYS A 89 -8.92 12.04 -2.73
C LYS A 89 -9.05 12.37 -4.20
N LYS A 90 -7.88 12.61 -4.80
CA LYS A 90 -7.54 12.39 -6.19
C LYS A 90 -8.66 11.58 -6.88
N GLU A 91 -9.65 12.28 -7.43
CA GLU A 91 -10.86 11.64 -7.96
C GLU A 91 -10.44 10.70 -9.07
N LEU A 92 -10.68 9.41 -8.87
CA LEU A 92 -10.29 8.38 -9.82
C LEU A 92 -11.41 8.27 -10.85
N LYS A 93 -11.24 8.93 -11.99
CA LYS A 93 -12.18 8.82 -13.10
C LYS A 93 -12.19 7.40 -13.64
N CYS A 94 -13.38 6.89 -13.96
CA CYS A 94 -13.53 5.57 -14.54
C CYS A 94 -12.84 5.51 -15.92
N PRO A 95 -11.99 4.51 -16.17
CA PRO A 95 -11.27 4.40 -17.44
C PRO A 95 -12.20 4.08 -18.62
N ARG A 96 -13.39 3.52 -18.37
CA ARG A 96 -14.39 3.14 -19.38
C ARG A 96 -15.29 4.30 -19.76
N CYS A 97 -16.07 4.85 -18.81
CA CYS A 97 -17.04 5.89 -19.12
C CYS A 97 -16.49 7.31 -19.01
N LYS A 98 -15.38 7.53 -18.30
CA LYS A 98 -14.75 8.84 -18.02
C LYS A 98 -15.62 9.87 -17.29
N SER A 99 -16.95 9.69 -17.26
CA SER A 99 -17.93 10.47 -16.51
C SER A 99 -17.97 10.09 -15.03
N GLY A 100 -17.99 8.78 -14.75
CA GLY A 100 -18.14 8.26 -13.41
C GLY A 100 -16.81 8.21 -12.65
N THR A 101 -16.90 8.13 -11.32
CA THR A 101 -15.75 7.95 -10.43
C THR A 101 -15.65 6.49 -9.98
N MET A 102 -14.43 6.03 -9.70
CA MET A 102 -14.17 4.68 -9.19
C MET A 102 -14.30 4.70 -7.66
N LEU A 103 -15.25 3.92 -7.16
CA LEU A 103 -15.59 3.79 -5.75
C LEU A 103 -15.13 2.43 -5.23
N LYS A 104 -14.51 2.41 -4.05
CA LYS A 104 -14.07 1.18 -3.39
C LYS A 104 -15.26 0.51 -2.69
N GLY A 105 -15.64 -0.69 -3.15
CA GLY A 105 -16.68 -1.52 -2.54
C GLY A 105 -16.14 -2.56 -1.55
N LYS A 106 -16.94 -3.59 -1.23
CA LYS A 106 -16.57 -4.67 -0.30
C LYS A 106 -15.66 -5.73 -0.91
N SER A 107 -15.78 -6.00 -2.21
CA SER A 107 -15.02 -7.04 -2.92
C SER A 107 -14.28 -6.52 -4.17
N ALA A 108 -14.63 -5.32 -4.64
CA ALA A 108 -14.11 -4.74 -5.87
C ALA A 108 -14.24 -3.21 -5.86
N TRP A 109 -13.50 -2.55 -6.74
CA TRP A 109 -13.75 -1.16 -7.13
C TRP A 109 -14.75 -1.14 -8.27
N GLY A 110 -15.81 -0.35 -8.13
CA GLY A 110 -16.87 -0.19 -9.13
C GLY A 110 -16.98 1.26 -9.61
N CYS A 111 -17.53 1.46 -10.79
CA CYS A 111 -17.89 2.79 -11.27
C CYS A 111 -19.12 3.34 -10.53
N SER A 112 -19.16 4.65 -10.23
CA SER A 112 -20.35 5.34 -9.71
C SER A 112 -21.55 5.24 -10.66
N ASP A 113 -21.29 5.23 -11.96
CA ASP A 113 -22.30 5.16 -13.01
C ASP A 113 -22.61 3.70 -13.40
N TYR A 114 -22.43 2.75 -12.48
CA TYR A 114 -22.74 1.34 -12.72
C TYR A 114 -24.22 1.14 -13.07
N ALA A 115 -25.12 1.86 -12.38
CA ALA A 115 -26.55 1.86 -12.67
C ALA A 115 -26.89 2.45 -14.05
N SER A 116 -26.07 3.39 -14.55
CA SER A 116 -26.23 4.02 -15.86
C SER A 116 -25.63 3.19 -17.01
N GLY A 117 -25.14 1.97 -16.74
CA GLY A 117 -24.64 1.03 -17.74
C GLY A 117 -23.12 0.80 -17.74
N CYS A 118 -22.34 1.50 -16.91
CA CYS A 118 -20.89 1.30 -16.85
C CYS A 118 -20.52 0.09 -15.99
N LYS A 119 -20.40 -1.10 -16.60
CA LYS A 119 -20.08 -2.37 -15.91
C LYS A 119 -18.59 -2.55 -15.54
N THR A 120 -17.83 -1.47 -15.36
CA THR A 120 -16.41 -1.56 -14.99
C THR A 120 -16.29 -2.00 -13.54
N LEU A 121 -15.64 -3.15 -13.32
CA LEU A 121 -15.41 -3.71 -12.00
C LEU A 121 -13.97 -4.21 -11.90
N ILE A 122 -13.24 -3.75 -10.89
CA ILE A 122 -11.86 -4.17 -10.61
C ILE A 122 -11.87 -4.96 -9.30
N PRO A 123 -11.80 -6.31 -9.33
CA PRO A 123 -11.75 -7.11 -8.12
C PRO A 123 -10.50 -6.81 -7.30
N PHE A 124 -10.58 -6.99 -5.97
CA PHE A 124 -9.40 -6.85 -5.10
C PHE A 124 -8.37 -7.96 -5.29
N GLU A 125 -8.75 -9.07 -5.92
CA GLU A 125 -7.89 -10.21 -6.17
C GLU A 125 -7.93 -10.60 -7.65
N PHE A 126 -6.77 -10.92 -8.22
CA PHE A 126 -6.63 -11.39 -9.58
C PHE A 126 -5.49 -12.41 -9.66
N MET A 127 -5.75 -13.57 -10.25
CA MET A 127 -4.78 -14.66 -10.43
C MET A 127 -4.02 -15.04 -9.14
N GLY A 128 -4.74 -15.10 -8.02
CA GLY A 128 -4.21 -15.47 -6.70
C GLY A 128 -3.42 -14.36 -5.98
N LYS A 129 -3.48 -13.11 -6.46
CA LYS A 129 -2.84 -11.96 -5.82
C LYS A 129 -3.83 -10.84 -5.51
N LYS A 130 -3.75 -10.34 -4.28
CA LYS A 130 -4.52 -9.18 -3.82
C LYS A 130 -3.84 -7.89 -4.24
N PHE A 131 -4.60 -6.96 -4.82
CA PHE A 131 -4.13 -5.63 -5.16
C PHE A 131 -4.19 -4.70 -3.95
N THR A 132 -3.15 -3.88 -3.81
CA THR A 132 -3.15 -2.74 -2.89
C THR A 132 -3.89 -1.55 -3.51
N ASP A 133 -4.42 -0.67 -2.68
CA ASP A 133 -5.13 0.54 -3.15
C ASP A 133 -4.27 1.38 -4.11
N ARG A 134 -2.95 1.46 -3.87
CA ARG A 134 -1.99 2.14 -4.77
C ARG A 134 -1.86 1.47 -6.14
N GLN A 135 -1.94 0.14 -6.21
CA GLN A 135 -1.88 -0.60 -7.48
C GLN A 135 -3.16 -0.39 -8.28
N VAL A 136 -4.32 -0.42 -7.62
CA VAL A 136 -5.61 -0.12 -8.28
C VAL A 136 -5.66 1.33 -8.73
N GLU A 137 -5.17 2.27 -7.92
CA GLU A 137 -5.05 3.67 -8.30
C GLU A 137 -4.15 3.85 -9.54
N ALA A 138 -3.00 3.18 -9.57
CA ALA A 138 -2.10 3.19 -10.72
C ALA A 138 -2.76 2.60 -11.97
N LEU A 139 -3.48 1.48 -11.82
CA LEU A 139 -4.24 0.85 -12.90
C LEU A 139 -5.29 1.80 -13.47
N ILE A 140 -6.07 2.48 -12.62
CA ILE A 140 -7.11 3.42 -13.07
C ILE A 140 -6.51 4.64 -13.77
N ARG A 141 -5.41 5.20 -13.23
CA ARG A 141 -4.79 6.42 -13.78
C ARG A 141 -3.97 6.19 -15.04
N LYS A 142 -3.17 5.11 -15.06
CA LYS A 142 -2.17 4.83 -16.10
C LYS A 142 -2.61 3.72 -17.05
N GLY A 143 -3.73 3.05 -16.77
CA GLY A 143 -4.18 1.85 -17.48
C GLY A 143 -3.39 0.59 -17.16
N ARG A 144 -2.36 0.67 -16.30
CA ARG A 144 -1.44 -0.43 -15.97
C ARG A 144 -0.99 -0.39 -14.50
N THR A 145 -0.86 -1.56 -13.86
CA THR A 145 -0.25 -1.66 -12.52
C THR A 145 1.28 -1.61 -12.61
N PRO A 146 1.98 -1.25 -11.53
CA PRO A 146 3.40 -1.59 -11.37
C PRO A 146 3.63 -3.10 -11.52
N THR A 147 4.87 -3.53 -11.78
CA THR A 147 5.21 -4.95 -11.82
C THR A 147 4.90 -5.60 -10.47
N ILE A 148 3.98 -6.57 -10.48
CA ILE A 148 3.59 -7.36 -9.32
C ILE A 148 4.22 -8.73 -9.46
N LYS A 149 4.82 -9.21 -8.36
CA LYS A 149 5.54 -10.49 -8.34
C LYS A 149 4.61 -11.63 -7.92
N GLY A 150 4.75 -12.76 -8.60
CA GLY A 150 4.18 -14.04 -8.21
C GLY A 150 2.71 -14.24 -8.54
N PHE A 151 2.21 -13.74 -9.67
CA PHE A 151 0.94 -14.20 -10.20
C PHE A 151 1.02 -15.68 -10.54
N THR A 152 -0.06 -16.41 -10.34
CA THR A 152 -0.11 -17.85 -10.66
C THR A 152 -0.86 -18.03 -11.97
N GLN A 153 -0.15 -18.40 -13.03
CA GLN A 153 -0.73 -18.75 -14.34
C GLN A 153 -0.29 -20.17 -14.70
N GLU A 154 -1.25 -21.08 -14.89
CA GLU A 154 -0.98 -22.47 -15.30
C GLU A 154 0.08 -23.18 -14.43
N GLY A 155 0.03 -22.95 -13.10
CA GLY A 155 0.96 -23.53 -12.14
C GLY A 155 2.35 -22.86 -12.07
N LYS A 156 2.66 -21.91 -12.96
CA LYS A 156 3.92 -21.15 -12.94
C LYS A 156 3.73 -19.79 -12.27
N LYS A 157 4.71 -19.39 -11.45
CA LYS A 157 4.76 -18.05 -10.85
C LYS A 157 5.37 -17.08 -11.84
N ILE A 158 4.57 -16.16 -12.36
CA ILE A 158 5.02 -15.13 -13.28
C ILE A 158 4.97 -13.75 -12.63
N ASN A 159 5.90 -12.89 -13.02
CA ASN A 159 5.90 -11.49 -12.64
C ASN A 159 5.41 -10.68 -13.85
N GLY A 160 4.55 -9.70 -13.61
CA GLY A 160 3.96 -8.95 -14.71
C GLY A 160 3.22 -7.71 -14.26
N GLN A 161 2.70 -6.98 -15.24
CA GLN A 161 1.84 -5.84 -15.04
C GLN A 161 0.42 -6.24 -15.42
N VAL A 162 -0.57 -5.72 -14.71
CA VAL A 162 -1.98 -5.93 -15.05
C VAL A 162 -2.46 -4.70 -15.79
N CYS A 163 -3.10 -4.92 -16.93
CA CYS A 163 -3.62 -3.90 -17.84
C CYS A 163 -5.10 -4.16 -18.09
N PHE A 164 -5.83 -3.16 -18.59
CA PHE A 164 -7.19 -3.36 -19.08
C PHE A 164 -7.18 -3.98 -20.49
N ASP A 165 -8.11 -4.92 -20.75
CA ASP A 165 -8.42 -5.41 -22.10
C ASP A 165 -9.48 -4.54 -22.81
N ASP A 166 -9.88 -4.94 -24.01
CA ASP A 166 -10.86 -4.22 -24.84
C ASP A 166 -12.26 -4.09 -24.18
N ASN A 167 -12.58 -4.99 -23.25
CA ASN A 167 -13.80 -4.98 -22.46
C ASN A 167 -13.63 -4.29 -21.09
N TYR A 168 -12.46 -3.71 -20.82
CA TYR A 168 -12.04 -3.21 -19.51
C TYR A 168 -11.98 -4.30 -18.42
N GLY A 169 -11.81 -5.55 -18.82
CA GLY A 169 -11.39 -6.66 -17.96
C GLY A 169 -9.90 -6.60 -17.63
N LEU A 170 -9.45 -7.34 -16.63
CA LEU A 170 -8.06 -7.40 -16.23
C LEU A 170 -7.30 -8.45 -17.06
N ARG A 171 -6.22 -8.02 -17.73
CA ARG A 171 -5.28 -8.88 -18.44
C ARG A 171 -3.90 -8.80 -17.79
N LEU A 172 -3.25 -9.95 -17.59
CA LEU A 172 -1.86 -10.00 -17.15
C LEU A 172 -0.92 -9.91 -18.37
N GLU A 173 -0.04 -8.94 -18.36
CA GLU A 173 1.05 -8.77 -19.31
C GLU A 173 2.35 -9.14 -18.61
N GLY A 174 2.88 -10.32 -18.92
CA GLY A 174 4.14 -10.80 -18.35
C GLY A 174 5.30 -9.89 -18.72
N GLU A 175 6.21 -9.63 -17.78
CA GLU A 175 7.44 -8.92 -18.11
C GLU A 175 8.31 -9.85 -18.97
N ALA A 176 8.46 -9.54 -20.26
CA ALA A 176 9.36 -10.27 -21.13
C ALA A 176 10.76 -10.32 -20.47
N PRO A 177 11.42 -11.48 -20.42
CA PRO A 177 12.76 -11.57 -19.87
C PRO A 177 13.67 -10.63 -20.65
N LYS A 178 14.16 -9.58 -19.99
CA LYS A 178 15.10 -8.64 -20.61
C LYS A 178 16.34 -9.42 -21.00
N GLU A 179 16.60 -9.53 -22.29
CA GLU A 179 17.78 -10.20 -22.81
C GLU A 179 19.03 -9.48 -22.29
N LEU A 180 19.89 -10.22 -21.62
CA LEU A 180 21.11 -9.71 -21.01
C LEU A 180 22.22 -9.66 -22.06
N LEU A 181 22.18 -8.64 -22.91
CA LEU A 181 23.21 -8.39 -23.92
C LEU A 181 24.48 -7.84 -23.26
N CYS A 182 25.64 -8.31 -23.73
CA CYS A 182 26.94 -7.90 -23.21
C CYS A 182 27.20 -6.42 -23.52
N PRO A 183 27.63 -5.60 -22.53
CA PRO A 183 27.83 -4.16 -22.73
C PRO A 183 28.98 -3.81 -23.69
N LYS A 184 29.96 -4.72 -23.89
CA LYS A 184 31.11 -4.53 -24.78
C LYS A 184 30.79 -4.89 -26.23
N CYS A 185 30.29 -6.12 -26.46
CA CYS A 185 30.08 -6.62 -27.83
C CYS A 185 28.67 -6.45 -28.37
N LYS A 186 27.66 -6.21 -27.51
CA LYS A 186 26.23 -6.08 -27.82
C LYS A 186 25.57 -7.28 -28.54
N THR A 187 26.35 -8.24 -29.02
CA THR A 187 25.90 -9.44 -29.75
C THR A 187 25.88 -10.68 -28.85
N GLY A 188 26.83 -10.79 -27.93
CA GLY A 188 26.87 -11.87 -26.95
C GLY A 188 25.91 -11.64 -25.78
N HIS A 189 25.28 -12.70 -25.30
CA HIS A 189 24.53 -12.72 -24.04
C HIS A 189 25.45 -12.95 -22.84
N MET A 190 25.11 -12.40 -21.68
CA MET A 190 25.78 -12.69 -20.41
C MET A 190 25.26 -14.02 -19.85
N LEU A 191 26.16 -14.99 -19.69
CA LEU A 191 25.89 -16.32 -19.18
C LEU A 191 26.42 -16.46 -17.75
N GLU A 192 25.72 -17.23 -16.93
CA GLU A 192 26.14 -17.56 -15.56
C GLU A 192 27.10 -18.76 -15.57
N GLY A 193 28.32 -18.56 -15.08
CA GLY A 193 29.35 -19.59 -14.94
C GLY A 193 29.47 -20.12 -13.50
N LYS A 194 30.61 -20.75 -13.19
CA LYS A 194 30.88 -21.30 -11.83
C LYS A 194 31.26 -20.23 -10.79
N SER A 195 31.93 -19.17 -11.22
CA SER A 195 32.49 -18.13 -10.35
C SER A 195 32.22 -16.70 -10.85
N ALA A 196 31.61 -16.56 -12.03
CA ALA A 196 31.42 -15.27 -12.68
C ALA A 196 30.32 -15.35 -13.75
N TRP A 197 29.70 -14.20 -14.06
CA TRP A 197 28.94 -14.01 -15.29
C TRP A 197 29.87 -13.58 -16.43
N GLY A 198 29.88 -14.34 -17.52
CA GLY A 198 30.76 -14.10 -18.67
C GLY A 198 29.98 -13.86 -19.95
N CYS A 199 30.57 -13.16 -20.90
CA CYS A 199 30.01 -13.04 -22.24
C CYS A 199 30.01 -14.41 -22.95
N SER A 200 28.91 -14.78 -23.60
CA SER A 200 28.84 -15.97 -24.50
C SER A 200 29.84 -15.90 -25.65
N ASN A 201 30.23 -14.70 -26.07
CA ASN A 201 31.21 -14.46 -27.12
C ASN A 201 32.66 -14.38 -26.60
N TYR A 202 32.93 -14.98 -25.44
CA TYR A 202 34.25 -14.94 -24.78
C TYR A 202 35.36 -15.52 -25.66
N THR A 203 35.08 -16.63 -26.34
CA THR A 203 36.02 -17.29 -27.27
C THR A 203 36.32 -16.45 -28.51
N ASN A 204 35.40 -15.58 -28.92
CA ASN A 204 35.55 -14.68 -30.07
C ASN A 204 36.12 -13.30 -29.69
N GLY A 205 36.84 -13.22 -28.55
CA GLY A 205 37.60 -12.03 -28.13
C GLY A 205 36.90 -11.11 -27.12
N CYS A 206 35.63 -11.36 -26.77
CA CYS A 206 34.91 -10.52 -25.79
C CYS A 206 35.16 -10.99 -24.34
N ARG A 207 36.24 -10.52 -23.72
CA ARG A 207 36.65 -10.90 -22.35
C ARG A 207 35.89 -10.22 -21.19
N VAL A 208 34.63 -9.83 -21.40
CA VAL A 208 33.82 -9.24 -20.31
C VAL A 208 33.47 -10.32 -19.30
N LEU A 209 33.80 -10.06 -18.04
CA LEU A 209 33.61 -10.97 -16.91
C LEU A 209 33.19 -10.19 -15.66
N ILE A 210 32.15 -10.65 -14.99
CA ILE A 210 31.66 -10.10 -13.71
C ILE A 210 31.76 -11.22 -12.67
N PRO A 211 32.76 -11.22 -11.78
CA PRO A 211 32.88 -12.24 -10.74
C PRO A 211 31.69 -12.20 -9.76
N PHE A 212 31.35 -13.35 -9.19
CA PHE A 212 30.30 -13.46 -8.15
C PHE A 212 30.71 -12.79 -6.84
N GLU A 213 32.01 -12.62 -6.62
CA GLU A 213 32.57 -11.91 -5.48
C GLU A 213 33.56 -10.85 -5.97
N PHE A 214 33.42 -9.63 -5.47
CA PHE A 214 34.29 -8.51 -5.78
C PHE A 214 34.60 -7.74 -4.49
N LEU A 215 35.89 -7.55 -4.17
CA LEU A 215 36.35 -6.93 -2.91
C LEU A 215 35.70 -7.53 -1.64
N LYS A 216 35.71 -8.87 -1.56
CA LYS A 216 35.08 -9.69 -0.49
C LYS A 216 33.56 -9.49 -0.34
N LYS A 217 32.90 -8.92 -1.36
CA LYS A 217 31.45 -8.73 -1.40
C LYS A 217 30.82 -9.59 -2.49
N LYS A 218 29.86 -10.44 -2.11
CA LYS A 218 29.03 -11.19 -3.05
C LYS A 218 28.12 -10.26 -3.86
N LEU A 219 28.22 -10.32 -5.17
CA LEU A 219 27.35 -9.63 -6.11
C LEU A 219 26.10 -10.47 -6.38
N SER A 220 24.93 -9.83 -6.42
CA SER A 220 23.68 -10.50 -6.77
C SER A 220 23.43 -10.39 -8.28
N LYS A 221 22.52 -11.22 -8.81
CA LYS A 221 22.05 -11.11 -10.20
C LYS A 221 21.54 -9.70 -10.52
N ALA A 222 20.87 -9.04 -9.58
CA ALA A 222 20.40 -7.66 -9.74
C ALA A 222 21.55 -6.65 -9.89
N ASN A 223 22.70 -6.88 -9.25
CA ASN A 223 23.89 -6.04 -9.44
C ASN A 223 24.48 -6.23 -10.84
N MET A 224 24.55 -7.49 -11.31
CA MET A 224 24.99 -7.81 -12.66
C MET A 224 24.05 -7.18 -13.70
N GLU A 225 22.72 -7.34 -13.54
CA GLU A 225 21.72 -6.69 -14.40
C GLU A 225 21.89 -5.16 -14.40
N ALA A 226 22.17 -4.54 -13.25
CA ALA A 226 22.44 -3.11 -13.18
C ALA A 226 23.71 -2.71 -13.95
N LEU A 227 24.80 -3.47 -13.84
CA LEU A 227 26.03 -3.22 -14.60
C LEU A 227 25.80 -3.35 -16.11
N VAL A 228 25.01 -4.33 -16.54
CA VAL A 228 24.72 -4.58 -17.94
C VAL A 228 23.78 -3.51 -18.53
N PHE A 229 22.66 -3.22 -17.85
CA PHE A 229 21.64 -2.32 -18.38
C PHE A 229 21.92 -0.84 -18.11
N LYS A 230 22.57 -0.51 -16.99
CA LYS A 230 22.80 0.88 -16.55
C LYS A 230 24.27 1.29 -16.57
N GLY A 231 25.20 0.37 -16.84
CA GLY A 231 26.64 0.61 -16.81
C GLY A 231 27.24 0.75 -15.40
N LYS A 232 26.42 0.82 -14.35
CA LYS A 232 26.85 0.96 -12.95
C LYS A 232 25.85 0.33 -11.97
N THR A 233 26.34 -0.11 -10.82
CA THR A 233 25.47 -0.56 -9.72
C THR A 233 24.89 0.62 -8.95
N GLY A 234 23.87 0.35 -8.11
CA GLY A 234 23.49 1.28 -7.05
C GLY A 234 24.55 1.37 -5.94
N LYS A 235 24.32 2.22 -4.92
CA LYS A 235 25.17 2.30 -3.72
C LYS A 235 25.07 0.99 -2.94
N LEU A 236 26.16 0.23 -2.94
CA LEU A 236 26.35 -1.02 -2.24
C LEU A 236 27.23 -0.76 -1.00
N LYS A 237 26.92 -1.42 0.11
CA LYS A 237 27.69 -1.34 1.37
C LYS A 237 28.41 -2.66 1.64
N GLY A 238 29.52 -2.59 2.37
CA GLY A 238 30.22 -3.78 2.85
C GLY A 238 31.38 -4.25 1.98
N PHE A 239 32.03 -3.35 1.23
CA PHE A 239 33.26 -3.70 0.51
C PHE A 239 34.47 -3.61 1.45
N SER A 240 35.49 -4.42 1.18
CA SER A 240 36.76 -4.37 1.89
C SER A 240 37.87 -4.07 0.89
N LEU A 241 38.43 -2.86 0.94
CA LEU A 241 39.50 -2.42 0.02
C LEU A 241 40.87 -2.86 0.56
N SER A 242 41.04 -2.87 1.88
CA SER A 242 42.26 -3.31 2.57
C SER A 242 41.90 -3.99 3.90
N GLU A 243 42.90 -4.45 4.66
CA GLU A 243 42.67 -5.02 6.00
C GLU A 243 42.15 -3.98 7.01
N GLU A 244 42.46 -2.71 6.77
CA GLU A 244 42.11 -1.56 7.61
C GLU A 244 40.82 -0.88 7.14
N GLU A 245 40.60 -0.76 5.81
CA GLU A 245 39.38 -0.19 5.23
C GLU A 245 38.35 -1.26 4.89
N LYS A 246 37.60 -1.68 5.93
CA LYS A 246 36.45 -2.58 5.83
C LYS A 246 35.13 -1.81 5.85
N ASN A 247 34.09 -2.44 5.31
CA ASN A 247 32.72 -1.91 5.27
C ASN A 247 32.52 -0.60 4.47
N VAL A 248 33.34 -0.38 3.45
CA VAL A 248 33.22 0.79 2.59
C VAL A 248 31.95 0.72 1.75
N ALA A 249 31.29 1.85 1.58
CA ALA A 249 30.14 2.00 0.70
C ALA A 249 30.55 2.65 -0.62
N GLY A 250 29.96 2.21 -1.72
CA GLY A 250 30.29 2.71 -3.04
C GLY A 250 29.47 2.04 -4.13
N PHE A 251 29.81 2.30 -5.37
CA PHE A 251 29.19 1.67 -6.53
C PHE A 251 30.27 1.10 -7.46
N ILE A 252 29.90 0.11 -8.25
CA ILE A 252 30.77 -0.52 -9.24
C ILE A 252 30.35 0.00 -10.61
N ASP A 253 31.31 0.38 -11.44
CA ASP A 253 31.12 0.71 -12.85
C ASP A 253 32.14 -0.01 -13.73
N TRP A 254 32.08 0.25 -15.04
CA TRP A 254 33.04 -0.26 -16.01
C TRP A 254 34.17 0.76 -16.23
N ASP A 255 35.40 0.28 -16.32
CA ASP A 255 36.52 1.05 -16.86
C ASP A 255 36.51 1.08 -18.41
N GLU A 256 37.50 1.74 -19.03
CA GLU A 256 37.64 1.85 -20.49
C GLU A 256 37.81 0.49 -21.18
N ASN A 257 38.27 -0.54 -20.46
CA ASN A 257 38.50 -1.89 -20.96
C ASN A 257 37.34 -2.86 -20.67
N TYR A 258 36.29 -2.39 -19.99
CA TYR A 258 35.18 -3.17 -19.45
C TYR A 258 35.61 -4.16 -18.36
N HIS A 259 36.53 -3.77 -17.49
CA HIS A 259 36.73 -4.37 -16.17
C HIS A 259 35.93 -3.63 -15.11
N LEU A 260 35.66 -4.32 -14.00
CA LEU A 260 34.94 -3.73 -12.87
C LEU A 260 35.84 -2.77 -12.09
N ARG A 261 35.37 -1.54 -11.91
CA ARG A 261 36.00 -0.52 -11.07
C ARG A 261 35.09 -0.17 -9.89
N PHE A 262 35.66 -0.10 -8.69
CA PHE A 262 34.95 0.35 -7.51
C PHE A 262 35.14 1.86 -7.31
N ASN A 263 34.04 2.58 -7.11
CA ASN A 263 34.06 4.00 -6.75
C ASN A 263 33.47 4.16 -5.35
N LYS A 264 34.26 4.71 -4.43
CA LYS A 264 33.82 5.04 -3.08
C LYS A 264 32.74 6.10 -3.16
N SER A 265 31.62 5.88 -2.47
CA SER A 265 30.62 6.92 -2.27
C SER A 265 30.92 7.57 -0.94
N GLU A 266 31.18 8.88 -0.98
CA GLU A 266 31.07 9.74 0.18
C GLU A 266 29.66 9.65 0.80
#